data_AF-A0A9W8G8U5-F1
#
_entry.id   AF-A0A9W8G8U5-F1
#
_cell.length_a   1.000
_cell.length_b   1.000
_cell.length_c   1.000
_cell.angle_alpha   90.00
_cell.angle_beta   90.00
_cell.angle_gamma   90.00
#
_symmetry.space_group_name_H-M   'P 1'
#
loop_
_entity.id
_entity.type
_entity.pdbx_description
1 polymer ?
#
loop_
_entity_poly.entity_id
_entity_poly.type
_entity_poly.pdbx_seq_one_letter_code
_entity_poly.pdbx_strand_id
1 'polypeptide(L)'
;MLQLQAKLLRNAPQLVYTYANTNLIAFASTRKLNGLLELRQRKFSTCTISRNKQVPDVMWIKPPISPSEIKPLERLETLPQETETDKKVRESLLSLDEDVRYMYEENIRNSGPLLRGTDEVRFGRKYIGMVTIPVYIRDAIEVFIKNANKKTLRYDYLRIADSLRSTGEVTPRGKGKGRAAKEQRVEDRVGKKLEIEDDNAMPKPLPGERIELVVPGKRPSPESLVNPGMRLKPHTLEFGGNETAAYVAGYAPATYGAIYNVLFELAYRIPGFRPESILDFGAGPAPTLWAAQEVWPQFNRYLGVDISEDMLLCAEAMLDSAPDNVRAQDIEFARYLAPEPTNQEQQEQEEQHTQQRKKDYRFDLVISAFTLSDLPSDAVRKTTVETLWNRTKDTLILIDRGTPDSARMISEARDQLLELAKTATEGSQENGNTTSSGIHTLAPFTNDLPDPTIDTPSWIHFSQRIQRPTYSMHLKRSKSNVEDIRYSYIIMRRGSRPVLLPEDLKEPEQVSSEIAQENPDEYLPSGVRRKSKEQLSRESHYWPRIILPPIKRKGHVIADVCTVDGKVERWTFTKSHDKQAYRDARKSSWGDLFPHTPKSSVIRPQYEPFSKPEAEDKRPRRVRRSDFINDDE
;
A
#
# COMPACT_ATOMS: atom_id res chain seq x y z
N MET A 1 19.21 5.20 54.70
CA MET A 1 19.84 5.00 53.38
C MET A 1 18.94 4.22 52.41
N LEU A 2 18.35 3.09 52.78
CA LEU A 2 17.37 2.37 51.92
C LEU A 2 15.98 3.01 51.79
N GLN A 3 15.63 4.00 52.63
CA GLN A 3 14.38 4.79 52.47
C GLN A 3 14.54 6.09 51.67
N LEU A 4 15.77 6.49 51.32
CA LEU A 4 16.01 7.65 50.43
C LEU A 4 16.05 7.26 48.94
N GLN A 5 16.31 5.99 48.61
CA GLN A 5 16.27 5.50 47.22
C GLN A 5 14.84 5.32 46.67
N ALA A 6 13.84 5.12 47.53
CA ALA A 6 12.44 4.92 47.11
C ALA A 6 11.69 6.22 46.74
N LYS A 7 12.26 7.40 47.01
CA LYS A 7 11.67 8.71 46.70
C LYS A 7 12.17 9.34 45.40
N LEU A 8 13.29 8.87 44.83
CA LEU A 8 13.85 9.39 43.58
C LEU A 8 13.31 8.69 42.32
N LEU A 9 12.60 7.56 42.45
CA LEU A 9 12.05 6.80 41.32
C LEU A 9 10.61 7.18 40.91
N ARG A 10 10.05 8.28 41.42
CA ARG A 10 8.67 8.71 41.09
C ARG A 10 8.53 9.93 40.19
N ASN A 11 9.63 10.61 39.81
CA ASN A 11 9.55 11.80 38.96
C ASN A 11 10.73 11.88 38.00
N ALA A 12 10.61 11.27 36.81
CA ALA A 12 11.00 11.84 35.51
C ALA A 12 11.15 10.74 34.43
N PRO A 13 10.79 11.03 33.16
CA PRO A 13 10.79 10.06 32.06
C PRO A 13 12.05 10.15 31.17
N GLN A 14 12.25 9.09 30.36
CA GLN A 14 13.10 8.97 29.16
C GLN A 14 14.60 8.65 29.29
N LEU A 15 15.03 7.78 28.35
CA LEU A 15 16.36 7.52 27.80
C LEU A 15 17.39 6.77 28.68
N VAL A 16 17.77 5.55 28.25
CA VAL A 16 19.06 5.23 27.58
C VAL A 16 19.20 3.70 27.45
N TYR A 17 19.34 3.25 26.20
CA TYR A 17 19.91 1.96 25.79
C TYR A 17 21.42 1.96 26.15
N THR A 18 21.95 0.90 26.76
CA THR A 18 23.32 0.43 26.52
C THR A 18 23.54 -0.98 27.07
N TYR A 19 24.19 -1.79 26.23
CA TYR A 19 24.71 -3.13 26.48
C TYR A 19 25.71 -3.19 27.66
N ALA A 20 25.75 -4.31 28.39
CA ALA A 20 27.00 -4.99 28.76
C ALA A 20 26.78 -6.38 29.36
N ASN A 21 27.49 -7.35 28.79
CA ASN A 21 27.79 -8.67 29.33
C ASN A 21 28.29 -8.63 30.78
N THR A 22 27.95 -9.65 31.57
CA THR A 22 28.90 -10.28 32.51
C THR A 22 28.38 -11.64 32.96
N ASN A 23 29.14 -12.68 32.61
CA ASN A 23 29.11 -13.99 33.27
C ASN A 23 29.63 -13.86 34.70
N LEU A 24 28.96 -14.44 35.70
CA LEU A 24 29.63 -14.93 36.90
C LEU A 24 28.87 -16.06 37.60
N ILE A 25 29.69 -16.94 38.17
CA ILE A 25 29.46 -18.30 38.61
C ILE A 25 28.90 -18.38 40.05
N ALA A 26 28.00 -19.36 40.27
CA ALA A 26 27.67 -20.15 41.47
C ALA A 26 27.56 -19.50 42.87
N PHE A 27 26.46 -19.80 43.59
CA PHE A 27 26.46 -20.81 44.67
C PHE A 27 25.04 -21.12 45.17
N ALA A 28 24.85 -22.37 45.60
CA ALA A 28 23.60 -23.01 46.01
C ALA A 28 23.05 -22.55 47.37
N SER A 29 21.72 -22.68 47.59
CA SER A 29 21.20 -23.46 48.74
C SER A 29 19.66 -23.66 48.71
N THR A 30 19.29 -24.94 48.54
CA THR A 30 18.21 -25.71 49.19
C THR A 30 16.73 -25.25 49.25
N ARG A 31 15.91 -26.10 48.59
CA ARG A 31 14.76 -26.86 49.14
C ARG A 31 13.54 -26.11 49.69
N LYS A 32 12.49 -26.03 48.87
CA LYS A 32 11.18 -26.71 49.05
C LYS A 32 10.11 -25.95 48.27
N LEU A 33 9.74 -26.47 47.10
CA LEU A 33 8.39 -26.44 46.53
C LEU A 33 8.43 -27.21 45.19
N ASN A 34 8.62 -28.52 45.30
CA ASN A 34 8.30 -29.44 44.20
C ASN A 34 6.79 -29.66 44.22
N GLY A 35 6.15 -29.35 43.08
CA GLY A 35 4.74 -29.64 42.85
C GLY A 35 3.90 -28.43 42.44
N LEU A 36 4.37 -27.61 41.48
CA LEU A 36 3.52 -26.70 40.65
C LEU A 36 4.29 -25.91 39.57
N LEU A 37 5.39 -26.43 39.03
CA LEU A 37 6.23 -25.71 38.05
C LEU A 37 6.83 -26.67 37.02
N GLU A 38 5.98 -27.21 36.14
CA GLU A 38 6.40 -27.96 34.96
C GLU A 38 5.75 -27.42 33.68
N LEU A 39 5.58 -26.09 33.59
CA LEU A 39 5.02 -25.42 32.40
C LEU A 39 5.62 -24.04 32.07
N ARG A 40 6.74 -23.66 32.69
CA ARG A 40 7.42 -22.39 32.40
C ARG A 40 8.93 -22.54 32.48
N GLN A 41 9.51 -23.09 31.42
CA GLN A 41 10.89 -22.85 30.98
C GLN A 41 11.09 -23.47 29.59
N ARG A 42 10.41 -22.92 28.57
CA ARG A 42 10.93 -23.01 27.20
C ARG A 42 11.87 -21.84 27.01
N LYS A 43 13.16 -22.18 26.95
CA LYS A 43 14.26 -21.32 26.51
C LYS A 43 13.88 -20.63 25.19
N PHE A 44 14.46 -19.46 24.96
CA PHE A 44 14.52 -18.81 23.65
C PHE A 44 14.80 -19.84 22.57
N SER A 45 13.76 -20.24 21.84
CA SER A 45 13.85 -21.14 20.71
C SER A 45 13.07 -20.49 19.59
N THR A 46 13.77 -20.05 18.56
CA THR A 46 13.23 -19.96 17.20
C THR A 46 12.44 -21.25 16.96
N CYS A 47 11.12 -21.14 16.80
CA CYS A 47 10.28 -22.29 16.54
C CYS A 47 10.43 -22.66 15.06
N THR A 48 11.55 -23.27 14.70
CA THR A 48 11.71 -23.89 13.39
C THR A 48 11.04 -25.26 13.44
N ILE A 49 9.74 -25.31 13.15
CA ILE A 49 9.04 -26.59 12.95
C ILE A 49 9.26 -26.99 11.49
N SER A 50 10.34 -27.72 11.24
CA SER A 50 10.54 -28.45 9.99
C SER A 50 9.42 -29.49 9.83
N ARG A 51 8.82 -29.58 8.63
CA ARG A 51 7.78 -30.55 8.22
C ARG A 51 8.31 -31.99 8.17
N ASN A 52 8.76 -32.53 9.30
CA ASN A 52 9.17 -33.93 9.45
C ASN A 52 8.68 -34.53 10.77
N LYS A 53 7.38 -34.41 11.06
CA LYS A 53 6.73 -35.23 12.08
C LYS A 53 5.67 -36.12 11.44
N GLN A 54 5.93 -37.42 11.49
CA GLN A 54 4.94 -38.48 11.27
C GLN A 54 3.73 -38.23 12.18
N VAL A 55 2.57 -38.14 11.54
CA VAL A 55 1.27 -37.99 12.19
C VAL A 55 0.86 -39.36 12.77
N PRO A 56 0.33 -39.45 14.00
CA PRO A 56 -0.19 -40.70 14.53
C PRO A 56 -1.46 -41.12 13.78
N ASP A 57 -1.57 -42.42 13.48
CA ASP A 57 -2.67 -43.05 12.77
C ASP A 57 -4.04 -42.71 13.40
N VAL A 58 -4.85 -41.96 12.67
CA VAL A 58 -6.30 -41.87 12.91
C VAL A 58 -7.01 -42.39 11.66
N MET A 59 -7.76 -43.47 11.84
CA MET A 59 -8.38 -44.28 10.80
C MET A 59 -9.44 -43.52 9.98
N TRP A 60 -9.07 -43.26 8.72
CA TRP A 60 -9.77 -43.34 7.43
C TRP A 60 -11.17 -42.73 7.22
N ILE A 61 -11.21 -41.80 6.26
CA ILE A 61 -12.27 -41.73 5.23
C ILE A 61 -11.59 -42.01 3.88
N LYS A 62 -11.98 -43.15 3.27
CA LYS A 62 -11.73 -43.78 1.95
C LYS A 62 -10.47 -43.46 1.10
N PRO A 63 -9.84 -44.48 0.47
CA PRO A 63 -8.71 -44.30 -0.45
C PRO A 63 -9.08 -43.48 -1.69
N PRO A 64 -8.10 -42.82 -2.35
CA PRO A 64 -8.32 -42.09 -3.59
C PRO A 64 -8.86 -43.04 -4.67
N ILE A 65 -9.85 -42.54 -5.40
CA ILE A 65 -10.45 -43.18 -6.57
C ILE A 65 -9.34 -43.47 -7.59
N SER A 66 -9.33 -44.67 -8.18
CA SER A 66 -8.35 -45.02 -9.21
C SER A 66 -8.47 -44.08 -10.43
N PRO A 67 -7.40 -43.79 -11.18
CA PRO A 67 -7.48 -42.92 -12.36
C PRO A 67 -8.49 -43.39 -13.41
N SER A 68 -8.82 -44.69 -13.43
CA SER A 68 -9.85 -45.30 -14.29
C SER A 68 -11.29 -45.04 -13.85
N GLU A 69 -11.51 -44.55 -12.63
CA GLU A 69 -12.83 -44.27 -12.04
C GLU A 69 -13.13 -42.76 -11.94
N ILE A 70 -12.18 -41.90 -12.30
CA ILE A 70 -12.44 -40.47 -12.53
C ILE A 70 -13.20 -40.36 -13.85
N LYS A 71 -14.53 -40.24 -13.78
CA LYS A 71 -15.28 -39.74 -14.93
C LYS A 71 -14.70 -38.37 -15.29
N PRO A 72 -14.34 -38.11 -16.55
CA PRO A 72 -13.95 -36.77 -17.00
C PRO A 72 -14.97 -35.77 -16.46
N LEU A 73 -14.52 -34.60 -16.01
CA LEU A 73 -15.40 -33.48 -15.72
C LEU A 73 -16.22 -33.20 -16.99
N GLU A 74 -17.45 -33.71 -17.06
CA GLU A 74 -18.40 -33.49 -18.17
C GLU A 74 -18.56 -31.99 -18.49
N ARG A 75 -18.22 -31.11 -17.54
CA ARG A 75 -18.29 -29.65 -17.70
C ARG A 75 -17.22 -29.04 -18.62
N LEU A 76 -16.16 -29.76 -18.99
CA LEU A 76 -15.21 -29.34 -20.03
C LEU A 76 -15.60 -29.85 -21.42
N GLU A 77 -16.49 -30.84 -21.52
CA GLU A 77 -17.13 -31.26 -22.78
C GLU A 77 -18.45 -30.52 -23.05
N THR A 78 -19.03 -29.89 -22.03
CA THR A 78 -20.07 -28.87 -22.20
C THR A 78 -19.46 -27.47 -22.16
N LEU A 79 -18.61 -27.12 -23.13
CA LEU A 79 -18.67 -25.75 -23.64
C LEU A 79 -20.16 -25.46 -23.91
N PRO A 80 -20.71 -24.30 -23.52
CA PRO A 80 -22.11 -24.01 -23.77
C PRO A 80 -22.41 -24.30 -25.23
N GLN A 81 -23.28 -25.28 -25.50
CA GLN A 81 -23.86 -25.46 -26.81
C GLN A 81 -24.44 -24.10 -27.22
N GLU A 82 -24.20 -23.70 -28.49
CA GLU A 82 -24.64 -22.42 -29.06
C GLU A 82 -25.91 -21.93 -28.36
N THR A 83 -25.80 -20.80 -27.66
CA THR A 83 -26.98 -20.20 -27.04
C THR A 83 -27.99 -19.87 -28.13
N GLU A 84 -29.27 -19.73 -27.77
CA GLU A 84 -30.30 -19.31 -28.73
C GLU A 84 -29.95 -17.97 -29.40
N THR A 85 -29.12 -17.16 -28.72
CA THR A 85 -28.56 -15.92 -29.28
C THR A 85 -27.47 -16.22 -30.31
N ASP A 86 -26.58 -17.17 -30.04
CA ASP A 86 -25.54 -17.61 -30.98
C ASP A 86 -26.17 -18.25 -32.24
N LYS A 87 -27.23 -19.05 -32.09
CA LYS A 87 -27.98 -19.63 -33.22
C LYS A 87 -28.64 -18.54 -34.07
N LYS A 88 -29.27 -17.55 -33.45
CA LYS A 88 -29.88 -16.41 -34.17
C LYS A 88 -28.84 -15.54 -34.87
N VAL A 89 -27.69 -15.34 -34.26
CA VAL A 89 -26.57 -14.63 -34.90
C VAL A 89 -26.05 -15.44 -36.09
N ARG A 90 -25.90 -16.76 -35.94
CA ARG A 90 -25.47 -17.65 -37.02
C ARG A 90 -26.49 -17.73 -38.16
N GLU A 91 -27.77 -17.85 -37.87
CA GLU A 91 -28.85 -17.81 -38.87
C GLU A 91 -28.92 -16.45 -39.57
N SER A 92 -28.71 -15.36 -38.82
CA SER A 92 -28.61 -14.03 -39.40
C SER A 92 -27.38 -13.91 -40.31
N LEU A 93 -26.23 -14.50 -39.95
CA LEU A 93 -25.02 -14.54 -40.79
C LEU A 93 -25.18 -15.44 -42.03
N LEU A 94 -25.93 -16.54 -41.90
CA LEU A 94 -26.29 -17.46 -43.00
C LEU A 94 -27.24 -16.82 -44.00
N SER A 95 -28.05 -15.85 -43.56
CA SER A 95 -28.97 -15.07 -44.41
C SER A 95 -28.31 -13.91 -45.16
N LEU A 96 -27.03 -13.61 -44.84
CA LEU A 96 -26.27 -12.61 -45.56
C LEU A 96 -25.83 -13.17 -46.91
N ASP A 97 -25.75 -12.28 -47.90
CA ASP A 97 -25.18 -12.59 -49.21
C ASP A 97 -23.79 -13.21 -49.06
N GLU A 98 -23.42 -14.14 -49.93
CA GLU A 98 -22.21 -14.95 -49.79
C GLU A 98 -20.95 -14.08 -49.70
N ASP A 99 -20.94 -12.97 -50.43
CA ASP A 99 -19.90 -11.92 -50.40
C ASP A 99 -19.83 -11.19 -49.04
N VAL A 100 -20.97 -10.90 -48.42
CA VAL A 100 -21.05 -10.22 -47.11
C VAL A 100 -20.64 -11.17 -45.99
N ARG A 101 -21.00 -12.44 -46.12
CA ARG A 101 -20.61 -13.50 -45.18
C ARG A 101 -19.12 -13.78 -45.26
N TYR A 102 -18.54 -13.83 -46.46
CA TYR A 102 -17.09 -13.91 -46.66
C TYR A 102 -16.39 -12.73 -45.98
N MET A 103 -16.86 -11.50 -46.21
CA MET A 103 -16.34 -10.30 -45.54
C MET A 103 -16.44 -10.38 -44.00
N TYR A 104 -17.52 -10.93 -43.45
CA TYR A 104 -17.68 -11.09 -42.00
C TYR A 104 -16.77 -12.18 -41.43
N GLU A 105 -16.68 -13.34 -42.09
CA GLU A 105 -15.89 -14.48 -41.63
C GLU A 105 -14.38 -14.20 -41.74
N GLU A 106 -13.89 -13.51 -42.77
CA GLU A 106 -12.49 -13.08 -42.88
C GLU A 106 -12.14 -12.00 -41.85
N ASN A 107 -13.00 -10.98 -41.67
CA ASN A 107 -12.70 -9.87 -40.75
C ASN A 107 -12.79 -10.29 -39.27
N ILE A 108 -13.61 -11.28 -38.93
CA ILE A 108 -13.76 -11.75 -37.54
C ILE A 108 -12.75 -12.84 -37.18
N ARG A 109 -12.32 -13.69 -38.13
CA ARG A 109 -11.42 -14.82 -37.80
C ARG A 109 -9.99 -14.43 -37.47
N ASN A 110 -9.51 -13.23 -37.82
CA ASN A 110 -8.09 -12.88 -37.65
C ASN A 110 -7.78 -11.58 -36.89
N SER A 111 -8.76 -10.81 -36.44
CA SER A 111 -8.47 -9.72 -35.51
C SER A 111 -8.61 -10.23 -34.09
N GLY A 112 -7.49 -10.60 -33.45
CA GLY A 112 -7.42 -10.68 -31.99
C GLY A 112 -8.03 -9.42 -31.34
N PRO A 113 -8.32 -9.42 -30.01
CA PRO A 113 -9.00 -8.31 -29.37
C PRO A 113 -8.34 -6.98 -29.75
N LEU A 114 -9.09 -6.06 -30.36
CA LEU A 114 -8.51 -4.83 -30.90
C LEU A 114 -7.96 -3.98 -29.76
N LEU A 115 -6.65 -4.05 -29.57
CA LEU A 115 -5.95 -3.45 -28.43
C LEU A 115 -6.02 -1.92 -28.56
N ARG A 116 -6.79 -1.31 -27.66
CA ARG A 116 -7.18 0.09 -27.74
C ARG A 116 -6.17 0.99 -27.01
N GLY A 117 -5.33 1.68 -27.78
CA GLY A 117 -4.39 2.71 -27.34
C GLY A 117 -2.95 2.36 -27.73
N THR A 118 -2.01 3.29 -27.64
CA THR A 118 -0.61 2.97 -27.98
C THR A 118 0.00 1.98 -26.99
N ASP A 119 1.06 1.29 -27.42
CA ASP A 119 1.74 0.29 -26.58
C ASP A 119 2.37 0.93 -25.33
N GLU A 120 2.85 2.17 -25.42
CA GLU A 120 3.36 2.92 -24.28
C GLU A 120 2.27 3.21 -23.25
N VAL A 121 1.08 3.64 -23.69
CA VAL A 121 -0.04 3.89 -22.77
C VAL A 121 -0.53 2.58 -22.18
N ARG A 122 -0.54 1.50 -22.94
CA ARG A 122 -0.90 0.17 -22.43
C ARG A 122 0.12 -0.32 -21.39
N PHE A 123 1.40 -0.07 -21.62
CA PHE A 123 2.46 -0.41 -20.68
C PHE A 123 2.40 0.46 -19.42
N GLY A 124 2.14 1.76 -19.59
CA GLY A 124 2.04 2.72 -18.50
C GLY A 124 0.77 2.61 -17.67
N ARG A 125 -0.22 1.84 -18.13
CA ARG A 125 -1.46 1.63 -17.37
C ARG A 125 -1.18 0.89 -16.08
N LYS A 126 -1.60 1.50 -14.99
CA LYS A 126 -1.72 0.87 -13.67
C LYS A 126 -3.04 0.10 -13.54
N TYR A 127 -3.76 -0.11 -14.64
CA TYR A 127 -5.12 -0.67 -14.63
C TYR A 127 -5.12 -2.14 -14.19
N ILE A 128 -5.40 -2.34 -12.90
CA ILE A 128 -5.98 -3.57 -12.40
C ILE A 128 -7.37 -3.20 -11.98
N GLY A 129 -8.35 -3.48 -12.84
CA GLY A 129 -9.73 -3.03 -12.71
C GLY A 129 -10.33 -3.32 -11.33
N MET A 130 -11.13 -4.36 -11.22
CA MET A 130 -11.59 -4.83 -9.93
C MET A 130 -10.78 -6.06 -9.56
N VAL A 131 -10.03 -6.00 -8.45
CA VAL A 131 -9.31 -7.17 -7.94
C VAL A 131 -10.30 -8.06 -7.20
N THR A 132 -10.31 -9.33 -7.55
CA THR A 132 -11.07 -10.36 -6.83
C THR A 132 -10.08 -11.24 -6.11
N ILE A 133 -10.32 -11.51 -4.83
CA ILE A 133 -9.50 -12.46 -4.08
C ILE A 133 -9.67 -13.86 -4.69
N PRO A 134 -8.60 -14.64 -4.86
CA PRO A 134 -8.68 -16.03 -5.26
C PRO A 134 -9.66 -16.84 -4.40
N VAL A 135 -10.33 -17.80 -5.04
CA VAL A 135 -11.37 -18.63 -4.42
C VAL A 135 -10.85 -19.39 -3.21
N TYR A 136 -9.65 -19.98 -3.29
CA TYR A 136 -9.06 -20.74 -2.19
C TYR A 136 -8.78 -19.86 -0.95
N ILE A 137 -8.37 -18.60 -1.14
CA ILE A 137 -8.17 -17.65 -0.03
C ILE A 137 -9.51 -17.27 0.59
N ARG A 138 -10.51 -16.97 -0.25
CA ARG A 138 -11.87 -16.65 0.20
C ARG A 138 -12.41 -17.79 1.06
N ASP A 139 -12.28 -19.02 0.60
CA ASP A 139 -12.81 -20.20 1.28
C ASP A 139 -12.04 -20.48 2.58
N ALA A 140 -10.71 -20.31 2.59
CA ALA A 140 -9.90 -20.39 3.81
C ALA A 140 -10.33 -19.34 4.85
N ILE A 141 -10.60 -18.10 4.44
CA ILE A 141 -11.13 -17.06 5.32
C ILE A 141 -12.51 -17.45 5.86
N GLU A 142 -13.40 -17.96 5.02
CA GLU A 142 -14.74 -18.41 5.43
C GLU A 142 -14.67 -19.54 6.46
N VAL A 143 -13.75 -20.50 6.27
CA VAL A 143 -13.49 -21.58 7.24
C VAL A 143 -12.97 -21.01 8.56
N PHE A 144 -12.00 -20.10 8.51
CA PHE A 144 -11.40 -19.50 9.70
C PHE A 144 -12.43 -18.76 10.56
N ILE A 145 -13.37 -18.02 9.94
CA ILE A 145 -14.38 -17.24 10.66
C ILE A 145 -15.68 -18.00 10.93
N LYS A 146 -15.82 -19.25 10.46
CA LYS A 146 -17.07 -20.03 10.50
C LYS A 146 -17.64 -20.14 11.91
N ASN A 147 -16.77 -20.33 12.90
CA ASN A 147 -17.14 -20.54 14.30
C ASN A 147 -17.17 -19.23 15.12
N ALA A 148 -16.87 -18.08 14.50
CA ALA A 148 -16.86 -16.81 15.21
C ALA A 148 -18.28 -16.33 15.54
N ASN A 149 -18.47 -15.78 16.75
CA ASN A 149 -19.74 -15.16 17.11
C ASN A 149 -19.99 -13.90 16.27
N LYS A 150 -21.05 -13.89 15.46
CA LYS A 150 -21.37 -12.80 14.53
C LYS A 150 -21.49 -11.42 15.20
N LYS A 151 -22.02 -11.35 16.44
CA LYS A 151 -22.17 -10.07 17.16
C LYS A 151 -20.82 -9.54 17.62
N THR A 152 -20.01 -10.41 18.22
CA THR A 152 -18.63 -10.10 18.66
C THR A 152 -17.77 -9.71 17.46
N LEU A 153 -17.80 -10.49 16.39
CA LEU A 153 -17.05 -10.21 15.15
C LEU A 153 -17.38 -8.82 14.58
N ARG A 154 -18.67 -8.44 14.58
CA ARG A 154 -19.10 -7.09 14.16
C ARG A 154 -18.58 -6.00 15.08
N TYR A 155 -18.65 -6.23 16.39
CA TYR A 155 -18.19 -5.29 17.41
C TYR A 155 -16.67 -5.05 17.29
N ASP A 156 -15.88 -6.11 17.17
CA ASP A 156 -14.42 -5.99 17.02
C ASP A 156 -14.03 -5.37 15.68
N TYR A 157 -14.76 -5.66 14.59
CA TYR A 157 -14.57 -4.93 13.34
C TYR A 157 -14.79 -3.42 13.51
N LEU A 158 -15.81 -3.00 14.28
CA LEU A 158 -16.06 -1.58 14.54
C LEU A 158 -14.96 -0.94 15.39
N ARG A 159 -14.43 -1.68 16.37
CA ARG A 159 -13.26 -1.24 17.15
C ARG A 159 -12.05 -1.03 16.25
N ILE A 160 -11.75 -1.98 15.36
CA ILE A 160 -10.66 -1.85 14.37
C ILE A 160 -10.89 -0.64 13.48
N ALA A 161 -12.12 -0.46 12.96
CA ALA A 161 -12.46 0.70 12.15
C ALA A 161 -12.28 2.03 12.89
N ASP A 162 -12.64 2.09 14.17
CA ASP A 162 -12.45 3.26 15.02
C ASP A 162 -10.97 3.56 15.26
N SER A 163 -10.15 2.54 15.55
CA SER A 163 -8.69 2.71 15.69
C SER A 163 -8.08 3.27 14.39
N LEU A 164 -8.37 2.64 13.25
CA LEU A 164 -7.86 3.08 11.94
C LEU A 164 -8.32 4.49 11.55
N ARG A 165 -9.53 4.90 11.92
CA ARG A 165 -10.05 6.26 11.70
C ARG A 165 -9.44 7.27 12.66
N SER A 166 -9.15 6.87 13.90
CA SER A 166 -8.62 7.76 14.93
C SER A 166 -7.19 8.21 14.66
N THR A 167 -6.40 7.42 13.93
CA THR A 167 -5.01 7.72 13.56
C THR A 167 -4.87 8.29 12.15
N GLY A 168 -5.96 8.38 11.38
CA GLY A 168 -5.95 8.88 10.00
C GLY A 168 -5.99 10.40 9.86
N GLU A 169 -6.12 11.14 10.96
CA GLU A 169 -6.24 12.60 11.01
C GLU A 169 -5.18 13.25 11.94
N VAL A 170 -3.96 13.42 11.45
CA VAL A 170 -3.02 14.42 11.97
C VAL A 170 -2.59 15.31 10.81
N THR A 171 -3.10 16.54 10.80
CA THR A 171 -2.62 17.56 9.85
C THR A 171 -1.17 17.95 10.16
N PRO A 172 -0.39 18.40 9.15
CA PRO A 172 1.05 18.66 9.31
C PRO A 172 1.35 19.60 10.47
N ARG A 173 2.44 19.33 11.20
CA ARG A 173 3.08 20.31 12.09
C ARG A 173 3.46 21.53 11.26
N GLY A 174 2.59 22.55 11.22
CA GLY A 174 2.95 23.85 10.66
C GLY A 174 4.22 24.35 11.36
N LYS A 175 5.22 24.78 10.56
CA LYS A 175 6.56 25.21 10.99
C LYS A 175 6.53 25.94 12.33
N GLY A 176 6.81 25.19 13.39
CA GLY A 176 6.80 25.67 14.77
C GLY A 176 8.14 26.31 15.10
N LYS A 177 8.29 27.60 14.80
CA LYS A 177 9.15 28.47 15.62
C LYS A 177 8.38 29.60 16.33
N GLY A 178 7.10 29.82 16.00
CA GLY A 178 6.29 30.89 16.63
C GLY A 178 4.98 30.45 17.29
N ARG A 179 4.56 29.18 17.19
CA ARG A 179 3.21 28.75 17.61
C ARG A 179 3.10 28.36 19.09
N ALA A 180 4.12 27.69 19.64
CA ALA A 180 4.15 27.32 21.07
C ALA A 180 4.10 28.55 22.00
N ALA A 181 4.79 29.64 21.63
CA ALA A 181 4.77 30.90 22.39
C ALA A 181 3.42 31.65 22.30
N LYS A 182 2.58 31.34 21.28
CA LYS A 182 1.26 31.95 21.09
C LYS A 182 0.18 31.17 21.84
N GLU A 183 0.32 29.86 21.98
CA GLU A 183 -0.58 29.02 22.79
C GLU A 183 -0.47 29.36 24.29
N GLN A 184 0.74 29.54 24.83
CA GLN A 184 0.93 30.01 26.21
C GLN A 184 0.34 31.41 26.47
N ARG A 185 0.48 32.35 25.50
CA ARG A 185 -0.09 33.70 25.63
C ARG A 185 -1.62 33.76 25.58
N VAL A 186 -2.28 32.75 25.01
CA VAL A 186 -3.74 32.68 24.95
C VAL A 186 -4.29 32.09 26.24
N GLU A 187 -3.63 31.09 26.83
CA GLU A 187 -3.99 30.57 28.16
C GLU A 187 -3.82 31.65 29.25
N ASP A 188 -2.74 32.42 29.22
CA ASP A 188 -2.48 33.51 30.17
C ASP A 188 -3.49 34.68 30.05
N ARG A 189 -4.03 34.93 28.85
CA ARG A 189 -5.04 35.99 28.62
C ARG A 189 -6.45 35.57 29.06
N VAL A 190 -6.77 34.28 28.98
CA VAL A 190 -8.07 33.75 29.42
C VAL A 190 -8.12 33.66 30.95
N GLY A 191 -7.00 33.33 31.60
CA GLY A 191 -6.88 33.36 33.07
C GLY A 191 -7.09 34.76 33.67
N LYS A 192 -6.81 35.83 32.91
CA LYS A 192 -6.88 37.22 33.39
C LYS A 192 -8.21 37.93 33.14
N LYS A 193 -9.18 37.29 32.46
CA LYS A 193 -10.47 37.91 32.09
C LYS A 193 -11.66 37.37 32.90
N LEU A 194 -11.39 36.69 34.02
CA LEU A 194 -12.41 36.13 34.94
C LEU A 194 -12.51 36.87 36.28
N GLU A 195 -12.12 38.14 36.33
CA GLU A 195 -12.36 39.03 37.48
C GLU A 195 -12.98 40.36 37.00
N ILE A 196 -14.23 40.32 36.55
CA ILE A 196 -15.12 41.49 36.58
C ILE A 196 -16.52 40.97 36.96
N GLU A 197 -16.97 41.39 38.13
CA GLU A 197 -18.30 41.15 38.69
C GLU A 197 -19.38 41.81 37.82
N ASP A 198 -20.47 41.09 37.53
CA ASP A 198 -21.75 41.72 37.25
C ASP A 198 -22.90 40.76 37.63
N ASP A 199 -23.74 41.24 38.54
CA ASP A 199 -24.89 40.56 39.11
C ASP A 199 -26.07 40.64 38.14
N ASN A 200 -26.30 39.60 37.31
CA ASN A 200 -27.65 39.22 36.86
C ASN A 200 -27.67 37.84 36.17
N ALA A 201 -28.69 37.06 36.49
CA ALA A 201 -28.71 35.60 36.41
C ALA A 201 -28.83 34.98 35.00
N MET A 202 -28.06 33.90 34.78
CA MET A 202 -28.40 32.74 33.92
C MET A 202 -27.91 31.47 34.63
N PRO A 203 -28.61 30.32 34.52
CA PRO A 203 -28.21 29.10 35.22
C PRO A 203 -26.88 28.58 34.65
N LYS A 204 -25.94 28.27 35.55
CA LYS A 204 -24.65 27.66 35.21
C LYS A 204 -24.88 26.33 34.46
N PRO A 205 -24.19 26.06 33.34
CA PRO A 205 -24.26 24.75 32.71
C PRO A 205 -23.67 23.69 33.64
N LEU A 206 -24.25 22.49 33.61
CA LEU A 206 -23.84 21.33 34.41
C LEU A 206 -22.34 21.02 34.19
N PRO A 207 -21.62 20.57 35.23
CA PRO A 207 -20.19 20.33 35.15
C PRO A 207 -19.92 19.10 34.28
N GLY A 208 -19.40 19.29 33.06
CA GLY A 208 -18.97 18.17 32.22
C GLY A 208 -18.64 18.49 30.76
N GLU A 209 -19.23 19.51 30.16
CA GLU A 209 -18.93 19.86 28.76
C GLU A 209 -17.80 20.87 28.66
N ARG A 210 -16.57 20.35 28.53
CA ARG A 210 -15.45 21.16 28.03
C ARG A 210 -15.67 21.33 26.53
N ILE A 211 -16.25 22.47 26.12
CA ILE A 211 -16.38 22.83 24.70
C ILE A 211 -14.97 23.01 24.14
N GLU A 212 -14.46 22.03 23.40
CA GLU A 212 -13.21 22.17 22.65
C GLU A 212 -13.40 23.28 21.61
N LEU A 213 -12.64 24.37 21.76
CA LEU A 213 -12.57 25.45 20.78
C LEU A 213 -12.18 24.87 19.42
N VAL A 214 -13.08 25.00 18.44
CA VAL A 214 -12.82 24.63 17.04
C VAL A 214 -11.66 25.49 16.53
N VAL A 215 -10.46 24.90 16.47
CA VAL A 215 -9.28 25.56 15.89
C VAL A 215 -9.50 25.67 14.38
N PRO A 216 -9.50 26.88 13.78
CA PRO A 216 -9.70 27.04 12.34
C PRO A 216 -8.67 26.21 11.55
N GLY A 217 -9.14 25.25 10.77
CA GLY A 217 -8.31 24.37 9.94
C GLY A 217 -8.06 22.96 10.48
N LYS A 218 -8.51 22.61 11.68
CA LYS A 218 -8.49 21.23 12.20
C LYS A 218 -9.88 20.60 12.02
N ARG A 219 -9.99 19.51 11.26
CA ARG A 219 -11.26 18.76 11.17
C ARG A 219 -11.58 18.16 12.56
N PRO A 220 -12.85 18.15 12.98
CA PRO A 220 -13.23 17.56 14.26
C PRO A 220 -12.96 16.06 14.24
N SER A 221 -12.46 15.50 15.34
CA SER A 221 -12.16 14.08 15.42
C SER A 221 -13.41 13.23 15.15
N PRO A 222 -13.26 12.10 14.46
CA PRO A 222 -14.40 11.26 14.10
C PRO A 222 -15.11 10.73 15.35
N GLU A 223 -16.43 10.57 15.26
CA GLU A 223 -17.19 9.85 16.29
C GLU A 223 -16.96 8.35 16.19
N SER A 224 -16.96 7.70 17.36
CA SER A 224 -16.86 6.25 17.49
C SER A 224 -18.07 5.59 16.84
N LEU A 225 -17.80 4.57 16.03
CA LEU A 225 -18.84 3.70 15.46
C LEU A 225 -19.40 2.73 16.50
N VAL A 226 -18.63 2.45 17.55
CA VAL A 226 -19.03 1.58 18.66
C VAL A 226 -19.92 2.35 19.65
N ASN A 227 -19.49 3.55 20.04
CA ASN A 227 -20.17 4.41 21.00
C ASN A 227 -20.53 5.76 20.35
N PRO A 228 -21.67 5.87 19.65
CA PRO A 228 -22.10 7.12 19.03
C PRO A 228 -22.13 8.29 20.02
N GLY A 229 -21.70 9.48 19.58
CA GLY A 229 -21.55 10.66 20.44
C GLY A 229 -20.20 10.75 21.18
N MET A 230 -19.39 9.68 21.21
CA MET A 230 -18.04 9.72 21.76
C MET A 230 -17.02 10.09 20.67
N ARG A 231 -16.28 11.19 20.87
CA ARG A 231 -15.16 11.59 19.99
C ARG A 231 -13.98 10.63 20.15
N LEU A 232 -13.43 10.16 19.04
CA LEU A 232 -12.28 9.26 19.05
C LEU A 232 -10.99 10.01 19.39
N LYS A 233 -10.19 9.41 20.28
CA LYS A 233 -8.78 9.76 20.49
C LYS A 233 -7.90 8.80 19.69
N PRO A 234 -6.77 9.26 19.13
CA PRO A 234 -5.81 8.36 18.48
C PRO A 234 -5.42 7.21 19.40
N HIS A 235 -5.60 5.98 18.94
CA HIS A 235 -5.22 4.78 19.66
C HIS A 235 -4.95 3.63 18.69
N THR A 236 -4.01 2.77 19.07
CA THR A 236 -3.69 1.52 18.38
C THR A 236 -4.35 0.36 19.10
N LEU A 237 -4.76 -0.66 18.36
CA LEU A 237 -5.30 -1.90 18.92
C LEU A 237 -4.27 -3.01 18.87
N GLU A 238 -4.26 -3.83 19.91
CA GLU A 238 -3.58 -5.13 19.87
C GLU A 238 -4.52 -6.15 19.26
N PHE A 239 -3.98 -7.02 18.40
CA PHE A 239 -4.74 -8.04 17.70
C PHE A 239 -4.68 -9.36 18.46
N GLY A 240 -5.79 -9.70 19.13
CA GLY A 240 -6.06 -11.04 19.66
C GLY A 240 -6.83 -11.91 18.65
N GLY A 241 -7.24 -13.12 19.04
CA GLY A 241 -7.97 -14.03 18.15
C GLY A 241 -9.29 -13.47 17.58
N ASN A 242 -10.08 -12.75 18.37
CA ASN A 242 -11.34 -12.15 17.90
C ASN A 242 -11.10 -10.97 16.96
N GLU A 243 -10.18 -10.07 17.33
CA GLU A 243 -9.77 -8.95 16.48
C GLU A 243 -9.14 -9.44 15.17
N THR A 244 -8.38 -10.54 15.19
CA THR A 244 -7.81 -11.18 14.00
C THR A 244 -8.91 -11.69 13.08
N ALA A 245 -9.89 -12.45 13.60
CA ALA A 245 -11.03 -12.89 12.80
C ALA A 245 -11.81 -11.70 12.19
N ALA A 246 -12.00 -10.62 12.95
CA ALA A 246 -12.66 -9.41 12.48
C ALA A 246 -11.84 -8.66 11.42
N TYR A 247 -10.52 -8.60 11.58
CA TYR A 247 -9.59 -8.01 10.62
C TYR A 247 -9.59 -8.79 9.31
N VAL A 248 -9.48 -10.11 9.36
CA VAL A 248 -9.43 -10.97 8.18
C VAL A 248 -10.75 -10.91 7.41
N ALA A 249 -11.89 -10.97 8.09
CA ALA A 249 -13.20 -10.85 7.45
C ALA A 249 -13.47 -9.43 6.90
N GLY A 250 -12.92 -8.39 7.52
CA GLY A 250 -13.22 -6.99 7.20
C GLY A 250 -12.24 -6.33 6.23
N TYR A 251 -10.95 -6.56 6.40
CA TYR A 251 -9.87 -5.77 5.80
C TYR A 251 -8.94 -6.58 4.90
N ALA A 252 -8.72 -7.88 5.16
CA ALA A 252 -7.79 -8.69 4.37
C ALA A 252 -8.08 -8.69 2.85
N PRO A 253 -9.34 -8.74 2.37
CA PRO A 253 -9.59 -8.64 0.92
C PRO A 253 -9.15 -7.31 0.30
N ALA A 254 -9.26 -6.23 1.07
CA ALA A 254 -8.87 -4.91 0.63
C ALA A 254 -7.35 -4.73 0.66
N THR A 255 -6.67 -5.17 1.72
CA THR A 255 -5.20 -5.11 1.80
C THR A 255 -4.54 -6.00 0.75
N TYR A 256 -5.07 -7.22 0.53
CA TYR A 256 -4.67 -8.09 -0.58
C TYR A 256 -4.72 -7.36 -1.92
N GLY A 257 -5.83 -6.67 -2.22
CA GLY A 257 -5.98 -5.98 -3.50
C GLY A 257 -4.96 -4.87 -3.71
N ALA A 258 -4.68 -4.08 -2.68
CA ALA A 258 -3.66 -3.04 -2.74
C ALA A 258 -2.25 -3.63 -2.95
N ILE A 259 -1.90 -4.67 -2.19
CA ILE A 259 -0.59 -5.36 -2.30
C ILE A 259 -0.44 -5.98 -3.69
N TYR A 260 -1.43 -6.75 -4.16
CA TYR A 260 -1.45 -7.34 -5.49
C TYR A 260 -1.18 -6.30 -6.58
N ASN A 261 -1.79 -5.11 -6.48
CA ASN A 261 -1.56 -4.05 -7.47
C ASN A 261 -0.11 -3.54 -7.48
N VAL A 262 0.48 -3.35 -6.31
CA VAL A 262 1.87 -2.90 -6.21
C VAL A 262 2.85 -3.98 -6.71
N LEU A 263 2.62 -5.25 -6.36
CA LEU A 263 3.45 -6.36 -6.82
C LEU A 263 3.32 -6.58 -8.34
N PHE A 264 2.12 -6.47 -8.88
CA PHE A 264 1.89 -6.56 -10.32
C PHE A 264 2.59 -5.41 -11.07
N GLU A 265 2.51 -4.17 -10.55
CA GLU A 265 3.25 -3.05 -11.15
C GLU A 265 4.76 -3.30 -11.15
N LEU A 266 5.32 -3.84 -10.05
CA LEU A 266 6.73 -4.21 -9.99
C LEU A 266 7.10 -5.24 -11.07
N ALA A 267 6.39 -6.37 -11.11
CA ALA A 267 6.65 -7.46 -12.05
C ALA A 267 6.46 -7.04 -13.51
N TYR A 268 5.53 -6.11 -13.75
CA TYR A 268 5.26 -5.59 -15.09
C TYR A 268 6.33 -4.59 -15.55
N ARG A 269 6.76 -3.69 -14.66
CA ARG A 269 7.75 -2.64 -14.98
C ARG A 269 9.19 -3.16 -15.04
N ILE A 270 9.49 -4.27 -14.38
CA ILE A 270 10.80 -4.93 -14.45
C ILE A 270 10.61 -6.33 -15.05
N PRO A 271 10.62 -6.45 -16.40
CA PRO A 271 10.54 -7.74 -17.07
C PRO A 271 11.63 -8.68 -16.54
N GLY A 272 11.23 -9.88 -16.10
CA GLY A 272 12.15 -10.90 -15.60
C GLY A 272 12.43 -10.84 -14.10
N PHE A 273 12.01 -9.80 -13.37
CA PHE A 273 12.13 -9.79 -11.91
C PHE A 273 11.29 -10.91 -11.28
N ARG A 274 11.96 -11.85 -10.63
CA ARG A 274 11.38 -13.02 -9.96
C ARG A 274 12.12 -13.22 -8.64
N PRO A 275 11.58 -12.73 -7.51
CA PRO A 275 12.26 -12.87 -6.23
C PRO A 275 12.28 -14.35 -5.81
N GLU A 276 13.43 -14.87 -5.40
CA GLU A 276 13.51 -16.23 -4.84
C GLU A 276 13.18 -16.24 -3.33
N SER A 277 13.39 -15.09 -2.68
CA SER A 277 13.21 -14.89 -1.25
C SER A 277 12.44 -13.61 -0.94
N ILE A 278 11.39 -13.73 -0.11
CA ILE A 278 10.52 -12.62 0.30
C ILE A 278 10.53 -12.48 1.83
N LEU A 279 10.73 -11.26 2.33
CA LEU A 279 10.49 -10.89 3.74
C LEU A 279 9.29 -9.96 3.81
N ASP A 280 8.29 -10.33 4.59
CA ASP A 280 7.07 -9.55 4.84
C ASP A 280 7.04 -9.07 6.29
N PHE A 281 7.30 -7.78 6.51
CA PHE A 281 7.35 -7.17 7.83
C PHE A 281 6.02 -6.51 8.19
N GLY A 282 5.42 -6.96 9.30
CA GLY A 282 4.03 -6.71 9.65
C GLY A 282 3.09 -7.56 8.79
N ALA A 283 3.42 -8.85 8.67
CA ALA A 283 2.75 -9.77 7.75
C ALA A 283 1.25 -9.95 8.04
N GLY A 284 0.81 -9.78 9.28
CA GLY A 284 -0.57 -10.05 9.69
C GLY A 284 -1.02 -11.47 9.28
N PRO A 285 -2.17 -11.63 8.59
CA PRO A 285 -2.63 -12.90 8.04
C PRO A 285 -1.96 -13.28 6.69
N ALA A 286 -0.78 -12.72 6.42
CA ALA A 286 0.05 -12.93 5.22
C ALA A 286 -0.62 -12.61 3.85
N PRO A 287 -1.36 -11.49 3.67
CA PRO A 287 -1.93 -11.15 2.36
C PRO A 287 -0.87 -10.98 1.26
N THR A 288 0.36 -10.61 1.64
CA THR A 288 1.51 -10.53 0.74
C THR A 288 1.89 -11.87 0.16
N LEU A 289 1.92 -12.94 0.98
CA LEU A 289 2.26 -14.28 0.52
C LEU A 289 1.35 -14.68 -0.64
N TRP A 290 0.04 -14.54 -0.42
CA TRP A 290 -0.97 -14.89 -1.39
C TRP A 290 -0.91 -14.03 -2.65
N ALA A 291 -0.73 -12.71 -2.49
CA ALA A 291 -0.60 -11.80 -3.64
C ALA A 291 0.66 -12.10 -4.46
N ALA A 292 1.78 -12.42 -3.80
CA ALA A 292 3.02 -12.79 -4.46
C ALA A 292 2.89 -14.08 -5.28
N GLN A 293 2.13 -15.06 -4.79
CA GLN A 293 1.87 -16.30 -5.52
C GLN A 293 1.09 -16.08 -6.81
N GLU A 294 0.15 -15.12 -6.84
CA GLU A 294 -0.59 -14.78 -8.05
C GLU A 294 0.24 -13.99 -9.07
N VAL A 295 1.22 -13.21 -8.60
CA VAL A 295 2.10 -12.40 -9.47
C VAL A 295 3.30 -13.20 -10.00
N TRP A 296 3.93 -14.03 -9.17
CA TRP A 296 5.13 -14.78 -9.52
C TRP A 296 4.85 -16.29 -9.52
N PRO A 297 5.17 -17.01 -10.62
CA PRO A 297 4.90 -18.45 -10.74
C PRO A 297 5.58 -19.32 -9.67
N GLN A 298 6.73 -18.89 -9.14
CA GLN A 298 7.44 -19.60 -8.09
C GLN A 298 8.41 -18.67 -7.35
N PHE A 299 8.50 -18.83 -6.03
CA PHE A 299 9.56 -18.30 -5.16
C PHE A 299 9.83 -19.36 -4.08
N ASN A 300 11.06 -19.44 -3.58
CA ASN A 300 11.50 -20.56 -2.75
C ASN A 300 11.22 -20.32 -1.26
N ARG A 301 11.48 -19.10 -0.79
CA ARG A 301 11.47 -18.75 0.63
C ARG A 301 10.59 -17.55 0.92
N TYR A 302 9.78 -17.64 1.97
CA TYR A 302 8.99 -16.54 2.51
C TYR A 302 9.12 -16.50 4.04
N LEU A 303 9.48 -15.33 4.56
CA LEU A 303 9.51 -15.06 5.99
C LEU A 303 8.47 -13.98 6.32
N GLY A 304 7.39 -14.35 7.00
CA GLY A 304 6.41 -13.41 7.53
C GLY A 304 6.73 -13.04 8.97
N VAL A 305 6.87 -11.76 9.27
CA VAL A 305 7.15 -11.26 10.62
C VAL A 305 6.00 -10.41 11.12
N ASP A 306 5.40 -10.77 12.26
CA ASP A 306 4.37 -9.95 12.90
C ASP A 306 4.43 -10.05 14.43
N ILE A 307 4.19 -8.95 15.13
CA ILE A 307 4.20 -8.92 16.60
C ILE A 307 3.03 -9.72 17.22
N SER A 308 1.90 -9.81 16.52
CA SER A 308 0.71 -10.53 16.96
C SER A 308 0.82 -12.02 16.62
N GLU A 309 0.82 -12.84 17.66
CA GLU A 309 0.83 -14.29 17.52
C GLU A 309 -0.47 -14.82 16.89
N ASP A 310 -1.62 -14.23 17.23
CA ASP A 310 -2.91 -14.63 16.66
C ASP A 310 -3.00 -14.36 15.15
N MET A 311 -2.40 -13.27 14.66
CA MET A 311 -2.30 -12.99 13.23
C MET A 311 -1.47 -14.03 12.49
N LEU A 312 -0.33 -14.44 13.06
CA LEU A 312 0.53 -15.48 12.49
C LEU A 312 -0.16 -16.85 12.51
N LEU A 313 -0.83 -17.22 13.60
CA LEU A 313 -1.63 -18.44 13.69
C LEU A 313 -2.76 -18.45 12.66
N CYS A 314 -3.35 -17.29 12.36
CA CYS A 314 -4.32 -17.17 11.28
C CYS A 314 -3.68 -17.44 9.91
N ALA A 315 -2.50 -16.87 9.64
CA ALA A 315 -1.77 -17.12 8.39
C ALA A 315 -1.45 -18.62 8.22
N GLU A 316 -1.00 -19.29 9.29
CA GLU A 316 -0.76 -20.74 9.30
C GLU A 316 -2.04 -21.54 9.04
N ALA A 317 -3.15 -21.21 9.72
CA ALA A 317 -4.43 -21.87 9.50
C ALA A 317 -4.97 -21.69 8.07
N MET A 318 -4.72 -20.53 7.45
CA MET A 318 -5.06 -20.28 6.05
C MET A 318 -4.20 -21.13 5.10
N LEU A 319 -2.92 -21.35 5.41
CA LEU A 319 -2.05 -22.26 4.63
C LEU A 319 -2.51 -23.71 4.70
N ASP A 320 -2.85 -24.18 5.91
CA ASP A 320 -3.33 -25.55 6.11
C ASP A 320 -4.67 -25.81 5.41
N SER A 321 -5.46 -24.76 5.17
CA SER A 321 -6.74 -24.83 4.46
C SER A 321 -6.59 -24.87 2.93
N ALA A 322 -5.43 -24.48 2.38
CA ALA A 322 -5.18 -24.40 0.94
C ALA A 322 -3.79 -24.93 0.52
N PRO A 323 -3.36 -26.13 0.98
CA PRO A 323 -1.99 -26.60 0.79
C PRO A 323 -1.60 -26.79 -0.67
N ASP A 324 -2.53 -27.27 -1.50
CA ASP A 324 -2.31 -27.52 -2.93
C ASP A 324 -2.11 -26.23 -3.74
N ASN A 325 -2.46 -25.08 -3.17
CA ASN A 325 -2.31 -23.76 -3.78
C ASN A 325 -1.04 -23.05 -3.34
N VAL A 326 -0.28 -23.62 -2.39
CA VAL A 326 0.96 -23.03 -1.87
C VAL A 326 2.14 -23.42 -2.75
N ARG A 327 2.77 -22.42 -3.38
CA ARG A 327 3.89 -22.60 -4.31
C ARG A 327 5.26 -22.41 -3.65
N ALA A 328 5.29 -21.71 -2.52
CA ALA A 328 6.52 -21.49 -1.76
C ALA A 328 6.89 -22.77 -1.00
N GLN A 329 8.18 -23.11 -1.01
CA GLN A 329 8.67 -24.34 -0.39
C GLN A 329 8.98 -24.13 1.11
N ASP A 330 9.60 -23.00 1.43
CA ASP A 330 10.04 -22.65 2.78
C ASP A 330 9.27 -21.42 3.27
N ILE A 331 8.23 -21.64 4.06
CA ILE A 331 7.42 -20.59 4.68
C ILE A 331 7.68 -20.62 6.18
N GLU A 332 8.20 -19.51 6.70
CA GLU A 332 8.46 -19.31 8.12
C GLU A 332 7.66 -18.09 8.61
N PHE A 333 7.01 -18.23 9.76
CA PHE A 333 6.43 -17.12 10.50
C PHE A 333 7.19 -16.89 11.80
N ALA A 334 7.53 -15.62 12.08
CA ALA A 334 8.28 -15.26 13.26
C ALA A 334 7.69 -14.02 13.93
N ARG A 335 7.70 -13.99 15.27
CA ARG A 335 7.19 -12.82 16.01
C ARG A 335 8.08 -11.59 15.93
N TYR A 336 9.38 -11.81 15.74
CA TYR A 336 10.39 -10.76 15.73
C TYR A 336 11.37 -11.03 14.60
N LEU A 337 11.83 -9.95 13.98
CA LEU A 337 12.92 -10.02 13.02
C LEU A 337 14.21 -10.29 13.81
N ALA A 338 14.77 -11.49 13.67
CA ALA A 338 16.04 -11.84 14.29
C ALA A 338 17.13 -10.85 13.86
N PRO A 339 18.01 -10.37 14.74
CA PRO A 339 19.12 -9.49 14.36
C PRO A 339 20.06 -10.18 13.37
N GLU A 340 20.83 -9.39 12.61
CA GLU A 340 21.90 -10.00 11.82
C GLU A 340 22.97 -10.53 12.77
N PRO A 341 23.43 -11.78 12.60
CA PRO A 341 24.48 -12.32 13.45
C PRO A 341 25.77 -11.53 13.23
N THR A 342 26.49 -11.27 14.31
CA THR A 342 27.77 -10.57 14.27
C THR A 342 28.82 -11.40 13.53
N ASN A 343 29.85 -10.80 12.94
CA ASN A 343 30.94 -11.52 12.25
C ASN A 343 31.53 -12.68 13.08
N GLN A 344 31.56 -12.56 14.42
CA GLN A 344 32.00 -13.61 15.34
C GLN A 344 31.01 -14.78 15.44
N GLU A 345 29.71 -14.49 15.54
CA GLU A 345 28.66 -15.52 15.58
C GLU A 345 28.54 -16.25 14.24
N GLN A 346 28.82 -15.55 13.13
CA GLN A 346 28.89 -16.16 11.79
C GLN A 346 30.05 -17.15 11.70
N GLN A 347 31.22 -16.82 12.24
CA GLN A 347 32.39 -17.70 12.26
C GLN A 347 32.18 -18.92 13.18
N GLU A 348 31.62 -18.72 14.38
CA GLU A 348 31.31 -19.83 15.30
C GLU A 348 30.27 -20.80 14.73
N GLN A 349 29.27 -20.30 13.99
CA GLN A 349 28.29 -21.14 13.30
C GLN A 349 28.88 -21.88 12.09
N GLU A 350 29.84 -21.27 11.37
CA GLU A 350 30.58 -21.90 10.29
C GLU A 350 31.50 -23.04 10.78
N GLU A 351 32.07 -22.92 11.98
CA GLU A 351 32.92 -23.96 12.58
C GLU A 351 32.12 -25.13 13.19
N GLN A 352 30.92 -24.88 13.72
CA GLN A 352 30.14 -25.90 14.43
C GLN A 352 29.21 -26.75 13.54
N HIS A 353 28.85 -26.32 12.33
CA HIS A 353 27.94 -27.06 11.46
C HIS A 353 28.61 -27.45 10.12
N THR A 354 29.14 -28.67 10.08
CA THR A 354 29.57 -29.33 8.84
C THR A 354 28.36 -29.49 7.90
N GLN A 355 28.37 -28.81 6.75
CA GLN A 355 27.43 -28.92 5.62
C GLN A 355 26.02 -28.26 5.70
N GLN A 356 25.69 -27.39 6.65
CA GLN A 356 24.46 -26.58 6.53
C GLN A 356 24.69 -25.32 5.68
N ARG A 357 23.81 -25.09 4.69
CA ARG A 357 23.84 -23.92 3.80
C ARG A 357 23.92 -22.63 4.62
N LYS A 358 24.89 -21.76 4.32
CA LYS A 358 24.99 -20.39 4.87
C LYS A 358 23.61 -19.72 4.80
N LYS A 359 22.96 -19.48 5.94
CA LYS A 359 21.62 -18.87 5.98
C LYS A 359 21.78 -17.43 5.53
N ASP A 360 21.35 -17.12 4.30
CA ASP A 360 21.36 -15.73 3.82
C ASP A 360 20.26 -14.95 4.56
N TYR A 361 20.65 -13.91 5.26
CA TYR A 361 19.75 -13.08 6.06
C TYR A 361 19.05 -12.02 5.21
N ARG A 362 19.50 -11.78 3.97
CA ARG A 362 18.91 -10.81 3.06
C ARG A 362 17.96 -11.49 2.06
N PHE A 363 16.99 -10.72 1.59
CA PHE A 363 15.88 -11.16 0.75
C PHE A 363 15.84 -10.37 -0.55
N ASP A 364 15.46 -10.99 -1.65
CA ASP A 364 15.37 -10.35 -2.97
C ASP A 364 14.28 -9.27 -2.97
N LEU A 365 13.18 -9.56 -2.27
CA LEU A 365 12.08 -8.64 -2.04
C LEU A 365 11.80 -8.50 -0.55
N VAL A 366 11.87 -7.28 -0.03
CA VAL A 366 11.38 -6.93 1.30
C VAL A 366 10.14 -6.08 1.14
N ILE A 367 9.10 -6.35 1.90
CA ILE A 367 7.86 -5.58 1.89
C ILE A 367 7.36 -5.33 3.31
N SER A 368 6.84 -4.13 3.53
CA SER A 368 6.03 -3.80 4.70
C SER A 368 4.76 -3.14 4.25
N ALA A 369 3.62 -3.78 4.54
CA ALA A 369 2.32 -3.34 4.06
C ALA A 369 1.38 -3.02 5.24
N PHE A 370 0.94 -1.77 5.31
CA PHE A 370 0.04 -1.21 6.32
C PHE A 370 0.59 -1.25 7.76
N THR A 371 1.91 -1.28 7.93
CA THR A 371 2.56 -1.43 9.25
C THR A 371 3.23 -0.15 9.77
N LEU A 372 3.78 0.70 8.88
CA LEU A 372 4.61 1.85 9.31
C LEU A 372 3.85 2.86 10.16
N SER A 373 2.57 3.04 9.85
CA SER A 373 1.67 3.92 10.59
C SER A 373 1.17 3.31 11.91
N ASP A 374 1.38 2.02 12.14
CA ASP A 374 1.10 1.36 13.43
C ASP A 374 2.31 1.40 14.37
N LEU A 375 3.49 1.79 13.86
CA LEU A 375 4.67 2.00 14.70
C LEU A 375 4.51 3.25 15.58
N PRO A 376 4.87 3.15 16.88
CA PRO A 376 4.48 4.12 17.89
C PRO A 376 5.19 5.48 17.80
N SER A 377 6.32 5.56 17.09
CA SER A 377 7.09 6.80 16.96
C SER A 377 7.86 6.88 15.65
N ASP A 378 8.15 8.11 15.24
CA ASP A 378 8.95 8.38 14.03
C ASP A 378 10.38 7.81 14.15
N ALA A 379 10.97 7.78 15.35
CA ALA A 379 12.30 7.21 15.59
C ALA A 379 12.33 5.69 15.36
N VAL A 380 11.32 4.97 15.87
CA VAL A 380 11.17 3.53 15.63
C VAL A 380 10.93 3.27 14.15
N ARG A 381 10.10 4.09 13.48
CA ARG A 381 9.85 3.97 12.04
C ARG A 381 11.14 4.11 11.22
N LYS A 382 11.95 5.15 11.50
CA LYS A 382 13.23 5.37 10.82
C LYS A 382 14.19 4.18 10.99
N THR A 383 14.37 3.72 12.22
CA THR A 383 15.24 2.56 12.51
C THR A 383 14.74 1.28 11.84
N THR A 384 13.42 1.11 11.77
CA THR A 384 12.79 -0.03 11.10
C THR A 384 13.04 0.00 9.59
N VAL A 385 12.85 1.16 8.94
CA VAL A 385 13.12 1.33 7.50
C VAL A 385 14.58 1.02 7.16
N GLU A 386 15.53 1.50 7.97
CA GLU A 386 16.96 1.16 7.84
C GLU A 386 17.20 -0.35 7.97
N THR A 387 16.60 -0.98 8.99
CA THR A 387 16.75 -2.42 9.21
C THR A 387 16.19 -3.22 8.04
N LEU A 388 15.02 -2.87 7.52
CA LEU A 388 14.41 -3.53 6.36
C LEU A 388 15.26 -3.34 5.10
N TRP A 389 15.83 -2.15 4.92
CA TRP A 389 16.73 -1.89 3.79
C TRP A 389 18.01 -2.73 3.85
N ASN A 390 18.60 -2.91 5.03
CA ASN A 390 19.76 -3.79 5.21
C ASN A 390 19.43 -5.26 4.87
N ARG A 391 18.19 -5.68 5.12
CA ARG A 391 17.66 -6.98 4.70
C ARG A 391 17.32 -7.10 3.21
N THR A 392 17.43 -6.02 2.44
CA THR A 392 17.04 -6.00 1.02
C THR A 392 18.23 -6.25 0.11
N LYS A 393 18.15 -7.27 -0.76
CA LYS A 393 19.13 -7.54 -1.83
C LYS A 393 18.85 -6.73 -3.09
N ASP A 394 17.59 -6.64 -3.53
CA ASP A 394 17.22 -5.92 -4.76
C ASP A 394 16.15 -4.87 -4.49
N THR A 395 14.95 -5.25 -4.03
CA THR A 395 13.79 -4.33 -3.96
C THR A 395 13.14 -4.28 -2.57
N LEU A 396 12.87 -3.06 -2.07
CA LEU A 396 12.08 -2.77 -0.87
C LEU A 396 10.77 -2.09 -1.26
N ILE A 397 9.65 -2.62 -0.80
CA ILE A 397 8.31 -2.04 -0.99
C ILE A 397 7.75 -1.59 0.36
N LEU A 398 7.31 -0.34 0.45
CA LEU A 398 6.54 0.14 1.59
C LEU A 398 5.15 0.51 1.10
N ILE A 399 4.11 -0.02 1.72
CA ILE A 399 2.71 0.29 1.44
C ILE A 399 2.05 0.73 2.74
N ASP A 400 1.27 1.79 2.72
CA ASP A 400 0.49 2.21 3.88
C ASP A 400 -0.85 2.81 3.41
N ARG A 401 -1.69 3.19 4.37
CA ARG A 401 -3.00 3.80 4.18
C ARG A 401 -2.89 5.05 3.31
N GLY A 402 -3.92 5.33 2.51
CA GLY A 402 -3.97 6.50 1.64
C GLY A 402 -4.35 7.79 2.36
N THR A 403 -3.85 7.99 3.58
CA THR A 403 -4.06 9.20 4.41
C THR A 403 -2.89 10.18 4.22
N PRO A 404 -3.07 11.48 4.51
CA PRO A 404 -1.99 12.45 4.44
C PRO A 404 -0.78 12.06 5.31
N ASP A 405 -1.02 11.54 6.51
CA ASP A 405 0.03 11.12 7.42
C ASP A 405 0.84 9.94 6.89
N SER A 406 0.16 8.87 6.48
CA SER A 406 0.83 7.69 5.92
C SER A 406 1.60 8.05 4.65
N ALA A 407 1.07 8.94 3.80
CA ALA A 407 1.80 9.43 2.63
C ALA A 407 3.07 10.21 3.01
N ARG A 408 3.00 11.07 4.03
CA ARG A 408 4.17 11.75 4.60
C ARG A 408 5.19 10.73 5.13
N MET A 409 4.76 9.73 5.89
CA MET A 409 5.64 8.68 6.43
C MET A 409 6.37 7.92 5.32
N ILE A 410 5.66 7.62 4.23
CA ILE A 410 6.22 6.97 3.04
C ILE A 410 7.23 7.89 2.33
N SER A 411 6.94 9.19 2.18
CA SER A 411 7.89 10.16 1.63
C SER A 411 9.14 10.32 2.50
N GLU A 412 8.98 10.40 3.82
CA GLU A 412 10.10 10.52 4.77
C GLU A 412 10.99 9.27 4.73
N ALA A 413 10.40 8.07 4.62
CA ALA A 413 11.13 6.82 4.45
C ALA A 413 11.91 6.80 3.13
N ARG A 414 11.32 7.29 2.03
CA ARG A 414 12.02 7.43 0.75
C ARG A 414 13.22 8.37 0.86
N ASP A 415 13.04 9.55 1.44
CA ASP A 415 14.10 10.54 1.58
C ASP A 415 15.24 10.02 2.46
N GLN A 416 14.91 9.31 3.55
CA GLN A 416 15.89 8.63 4.40
C GLN A 416 16.73 7.62 3.61
N LEU A 417 16.10 6.76 2.80
CA LEU A 417 16.80 5.75 2.00
C LEU A 417 17.68 6.37 0.91
N LEU A 418 17.21 7.42 0.25
CA LEU A 418 18.01 8.15 -0.75
C LEU A 418 19.22 8.84 -0.11
N GLU A 419 19.09 9.37 1.11
CA GLU A 419 20.19 9.99 1.84
C GLU A 419 21.25 8.97 2.30
N LEU A 420 20.82 7.77 2.72
CA LEU A 420 21.72 6.66 3.01
C LEU A 420 22.55 6.24 1.78
N ALA A 421 21.99 6.35 0.57
CA ALA A 421 22.72 6.08 -0.67
C ALA A 421 23.84 7.08 -0.95
N LYS A 422 23.56 8.38 -0.72
CA LYS A 422 24.51 9.47 -0.98
C LYS A 422 25.69 9.39 -0.03
N THR A 423 25.42 9.26 1.26
CA THR A 423 26.46 9.15 2.31
C THR A 423 27.38 7.96 2.09
N ALA A 424 26.86 6.81 1.66
CA ALA A 424 27.66 5.64 1.30
C ALA A 424 28.56 5.89 0.06
N THR A 425 28.08 6.68 -0.91
CA THR A 425 28.82 6.99 -2.14
C THR A 425 29.97 7.97 -1.88
N GLU A 426 29.74 8.99 -1.06
CA GLU A 426 30.75 9.97 -0.65
C GLU A 426 31.91 9.31 0.11
N GLY A 427 31.63 8.44 1.08
CA GLY A 427 32.66 7.71 1.83
C GLY A 427 33.45 6.69 1.00
N SER A 428 32.92 6.25 -0.15
CA SER A 428 33.59 5.29 -1.04
C SER A 428 34.58 5.95 -2.01
N GLN A 429 34.44 7.25 -2.27
CA GLN A 429 35.37 7.99 -3.13
C GLN A 429 36.77 8.14 -2.51
N GLU A 430 36.91 8.06 -1.19
CA GLU A 430 38.20 8.12 -0.50
C GLU A 430 39.02 6.82 -0.59
N ASN A 431 38.37 5.66 -0.82
CA ASN A 431 39.02 4.33 -0.74
C ASN A 431 39.21 3.62 -2.10
N GLY A 432 39.05 4.32 -3.23
CA GLY A 432 39.46 3.85 -4.56
C GLY A 432 38.75 2.61 -5.11
N ASN A 433 37.74 2.05 -4.42
CA ASN A 433 37.00 0.86 -4.85
C ASN A 433 35.53 1.22 -5.09
N THR A 434 35.18 1.47 -6.36
CA THR A 434 33.87 1.95 -6.82
C THR A 434 32.85 0.82 -6.99
N THR A 435 32.37 0.25 -5.88
CA THR A 435 31.07 -0.45 -5.88
C THR A 435 29.99 0.51 -5.47
N SER A 436 29.47 1.30 -6.42
CA SER A 436 28.36 2.22 -6.17
C SER A 436 27.10 1.41 -5.82
N SER A 437 26.78 1.30 -4.52
CA SER A 437 25.47 0.80 -4.05
C SER A 437 24.41 1.89 -4.27
N GLY A 438 24.12 2.18 -5.55
CA GLY A 438 23.07 3.13 -5.93
C GLY A 438 21.70 2.68 -5.41
N ILE A 439 20.82 3.65 -5.17
CA ILE A 439 19.42 3.43 -4.80
C ILE A 439 18.59 4.36 -5.67
N HIS A 440 17.49 3.85 -6.22
CA HIS A 440 16.54 4.69 -6.95
C HIS A 440 15.09 4.28 -6.64
N THR A 441 14.19 5.26 -6.79
CA THR A 441 12.75 5.07 -6.69
C THR A 441 12.22 4.50 -8.01
N LEU A 442 11.68 3.28 -7.99
CA LEU A 442 11.01 2.71 -9.15
C LEU A 442 9.62 3.33 -9.32
N ALA A 443 8.82 3.36 -8.25
CA ALA A 443 7.44 3.83 -8.24
C ALA A 443 7.06 4.35 -6.84
N PRO A 444 6.00 5.15 -6.69
CA PRO A 444 5.19 5.80 -7.73
C PRO A 444 5.91 6.99 -8.38
N PHE A 445 6.92 7.55 -7.72
CA PHE A 445 7.74 8.62 -8.27
C PHE A 445 8.60 8.09 -9.43
N THR A 446 8.78 8.91 -10.45
CA THR A 446 9.62 8.61 -11.62
C THR A 446 11.00 9.26 -11.54
N ASN A 447 11.30 9.91 -10.42
CA ASN A 447 12.56 10.56 -10.11
C ASN A 447 12.91 10.36 -8.62
N ASP A 448 14.09 10.83 -8.24
CA ASP A 448 14.62 10.80 -6.86
C ASP A 448 14.64 12.20 -6.22
N LEU A 449 13.86 13.14 -6.77
CA LEU A 449 13.70 14.50 -6.23
C LEU A 449 12.71 14.52 -5.06
N PRO A 450 12.71 15.55 -4.20
CA PRO A 450 11.77 15.66 -3.08
C PRO A 450 10.31 15.52 -3.51
N ASP A 451 9.46 14.93 -2.67
CA ASP A 451 8.03 14.82 -2.95
C ASP A 451 7.42 16.22 -3.12
N PRO A 452 6.86 16.55 -4.30
CA PRO A 452 6.30 17.88 -4.55
C PRO A 452 5.02 18.19 -3.76
N THR A 453 4.48 17.21 -3.03
CA THR A 453 3.23 17.33 -2.27
C THR A 453 3.43 17.46 -0.76
N ILE A 454 4.65 17.29 -0.24
CA ILE A 454 4.95 17.21 1.20
C ILE A 454 4.46 18.42 2.01
N ASP A 455 4.54 19.63 1.44
CA ASP A 455 4.15 20.89 2.07
C ASP A 455 2.78 21.40 1.58
N THR A 456 1.99 20.53 0.94
CA THR A 456 0.70 20.90 0.37
C THR A 456 -0.47 20.21 1.08
N PRO A 457 -1.70 20.74 0.99
CA PRO A 457 -2.91 20.02 1.41
C PRO A 457 -3.24 18.75 0.61
N SER A 458 -2.53 18.51 -0.50
CA SER A 458 -2.65 17.29 -1.32
C SER A 458 -1.53 16.33 -0.97
N TRP A 459 -1.74 15.05 -1.23
CA TRP A 459 -0.71 14.03 -1.07
C TRP A 459 -0.83 12.97 -2.16
N ILE A 460 0.28 12.31 -2.46
CA ILE A 460 0.31 11.21 -3.43
C ILE A 460 -0.26 9.94 -2.78
N HIS A 461 -1.37 9.49 -3.33
CA HIS A 461 -2.04 8.25 -2.97
C HIS A 461 -2.74 7.67 -4.19
N PHE A 462 -3.24 6.45 -4.05
CA PHE A 462 -3.91 5.69 -5.10
C PHE A 462 -5.12 4.99 -4.52
N SER A 463 -5.97 4.46 -5.41
CA SER A 463 -7.15 3.68 -5.02
C SER A 463 -7.19 2.38 -5.81
N GLN A 464 -7.36 1.27 -5.09
CA GLN A 464 -7.63 -0.04 -5.70
C GLN A 464 -9.08 -0.42 -5.45
N ARG A 465 -9.78 -0.78 -6.52
CA ARG A 465 -11.11 -1.37 -6.41
C ARG A 465 -11.02 -2.87 -6.15
N ILE A 466 -11.75 -3.37 -5.16
CA ILE A 466 -11.82 -4.78 -4.81
C ILE A 466 -13.27 -5.28 -4.84
N GLN A 467 -13.43 -6.52 -5.29
CA GLN A 467 -14.69 -7.27 -5.19
C GLN A 467 -14.84 -7.76 -3.75
N ARG A 468 -15.82 -7.20 -3.04
CA ARG A 468 -16.12 -7.54 -1.66
C ARG A 468 -16.77 -8.94 -1.61
N PRO A 469 -16.22 -9.90 -0.85
CA PRO A 469 -16.86 -11.19 -0.58
C PRO A 469 -18.14 -11.04 0.24
N THR A 470 -19.00 -12.06 0.19
CA THR A 470 -20.29 -12.09 0.89
C THR A 470 -20.12 -11.95 2.41
N TYR A 471 -19.15 -12.62 3.02
CA TYR A 471 -18.87 -12.48 4.45
C TYR A 471 -18.51 -11.04 4.83
N SER A 472 -17.70 -10.35 4.03
CA SER A 472 -17.35 -8.94 4.25
C SER A 472 -18.54 -8.02 4.06
N MET A 473 -19.44 -8.31 3.10
CA MET A 473 -20.69 -7.55 2.93
C MET A 473 -21.58 -7.64 4.17
N HIS A 474 -21.78 -8.86 4.69
CA HIS A 474 -22.57 -9.09 5.89
C HIS A 474 -21.95 -8.40 7.11
N LEU A 475 -20.63 -8.52 7.29
CA LEU A 475 -19.91 -7.89 8.40
C LEU A 475 -20.00 -6.36 8.33
N LYS A 476 -19.77 -5.77 7.16
CA LYS A 476 -19.82 -4.30 6.97
C LYS A 476 -21.24 -3.75 6.85
N ARG A 477 -22.26 -4.62 6.76
CA ARG A 477 -23.64 -4.27 6.38
C ARG A 477 -23.70 -3.46 5.09
N SER A 478 -22.86 -3.82 4.12
CA SER A 478 -22.79 -3.12 2.83
C SER A 478 -23.78 -3.71 1.85
N LYS A 479 -24.51 -2.84 1.13
CA LYS A 479 -25.38 -3.23 0.01
C LYS A 479 -24.62 -3.41 -1.29
N SER A 480 -23.37 -2.93 -1.36
CA SER A 480 -22.52 -3.04 -2.53
C SER A 480 -21.51 -4.17 -2.35
N ASN A 481 -21.29 -4.93 -3.42
CA ASN A 481 -20.25 -5.94 -3.50
C ASN A 481 -18.91 -5.34 -3.96
N VAL A 482 -18.77 -4.01 -3.99
CA VAL A 482 -17.54 -3.30 -4.37
C VAL A 482 -17.04 -2.42 -3.22
N GLU A 483 -15.72 -2.32 -3.10
CA GLU A 483 -15.01 -1.43 -2.19
C GLU A 483 -13.79 -0.81 -2.88
N ASP A 484 -13.48 0.43 -2.54
CA ASP A 484 -12.27 1.11 -3.00
C ASP A 484 -11.35 1.36 -1.79
N ILE A 485 -10.18 0.71 -1.75
CA ILE A 485 -9.15 0.96 -0.73
C ILE A 485 -8.18 2.03 -1.21
N ARG A 486 -7.93 3.03 -0.37
CA ARG A 486 -6.90 4.05 -0.63
C ARG A 486 -5.60 3.69 0.04
N TYR A 487 -4.50 3.85 -0.67
CA TYR A 487 -3.17 3.51 -0.19
C TYR A 487 -2.10 4.43 -0.79
N SER A 488 -1.01 4.61 -0.06
CA SER A 488 0.22 5.24 -0.55
C SER A 488 1.32 4.17 -0.51
N TYR A 489 2.25 4.23 -1.44
CA TYR A 489 3.32 3.23 -1.51
C TYR A 489 4.59 3.85 -2.08
N ILE A 490 5.72 3.19 -1.88
CA ILE A 490 6.96 3.37 -2.63
C ILE A 490 7.56 2.00 -2.96
N ILE A 491 8.28 1.95 -4.07
CA ILE A 491 9.12 0.83 -4.48
C ILE A 491 10.54 1.39 -4.65
N MET A 492 11.44 0.99 -3.78
CA MET A 492 12.85 1.37 -3.76
C MET A 492 13.68 0.19 -4.25
N ARG A 493 14.61 0.43 -5.16
CA ARG A 493 15.43 -0.62 -5.76
C ARG A 493 16.91 -0.29 -5.68
N ARG A 494 17.74 -1.31 -5.42
CA ARG A 494 19.20 -1.22 -5.49
C ARG A 494 19.69 -1.08 -6.93
N GLY A 495 20.84 -0.46 -7.09
CA GLY A 495 21.44 -0.16 -8.38
C GLY A 495 20.99 1.18 -8.95
N SER A 496 21.60 1.54 -10.08
CA SER A 496 21.27 2.76 -10.82
C SER A 496 19.93 2.65 -11.53
N ARG A 497 19.23 3.78 -11.65
CA ARG A 497 18.05 3.89 -12.52
C ARG A 497 18.45 3.51 -13.97
N PRO A 498 17.64 2.69 -14.68
CA PRO A 498 17.89 2.39 -16.07
C PRO A 498 17.97 3.67 -16.92
N VAL A 499 19.01 3.80 -17.72
CA VAL A 499 19.23 4.96 -18.61
C VAL A 499 18.57 4.69 -19.97
N LEU A 500 18.02 5.73 -20.59
CA LEU A 500 17.53 5.65 -21.97
C LEU A 500 18.70 5.44 -22.91
N LEU A 501 18.60 4.45 -23.79
CA LEU A 501 19.59 4.21 -24.84
C LEU A 501 19.37 5.19 -26.00
N PRO A 502 20.41 5.52 -26.78
CA PRO A 502 20.24 6.34 -27.97
C PRO A 502 19.23 5.76 -28.97
N GLU A 503 19.05 4.44 -29.03
CA GLU A 503 17.99 3.82 -29.84
C GLU A 503 16.58 4.14 -29.33
N ASP A 504 16.39 4.26 -28.01
CA ASP A 504 15.07 4.52 -27.41
C ASP A 504 14.57 5.94 -27.75
N LEU A 505 15.48 6.84 -28.14
CA LEU A 505 15.19 8.22 -28.54
C LEU A 505 14.96 8.40 -30.05
N LYS A 506 15.24 7.38 -30.86
CA LYS A 506 15.06 7.46 -32.32
C LYS A 506 13.58 7.38 -32.67
N GLU A 507 13.19 8.10 -33.72
CA GLU A 507 11.85 7.93 -34.28
C GLU A 507 11.65 6.48 -34.74
N PRO A 508 10.44 5.91 -34.53
CA PRO A 508 10.21 4.52 -34.83
C PRO A 508 10.29 4.29 -36.34
N GLU A 509 10.91 3.17 -36.71
CA GLU A 509 11.06 2.74 -38.10
C GLU A 509 9.68 2.57 -38.76
N GLN A 510 9.53 3.16 -39.94
CA GLN A 510 8.31 3.12 -40.74
C GLN A 510 8.50 2.26 -41.99
N VAL A 511 7.60 1.30 -42.19
CA VAL A 511 7.50 0.47 -43.38
C VAL A 511 6.16 0.70 -44.09
N SER A 512 6.01 0.18 -45.31
CA SER A 512 4.75 0.29 -46.05
C SER A 512 3.62 -0.47 -45.38
N SER A 513 2.37 -0.08 -45.66
CA SER A 513 1.18 -0.73 -45.10
C SER A 513 1.10 -2.22 -45.40
N GLU A 514 1.60 -2.64 -46.56
CA GLU A 514 1.59 -4.03 -47.01
C GLU A 514 2.53 -4.87 -46.15
N ILE A 515 3.78 -4.43 -45.98
CA ILE A 515 4.79 -5.10 -45.15
C ILE A 515 4.33 -5.21 -43.70
N ALA A 516 3.67 -4.15 -43.19
CA ALA A 516 3.15 -4.12 -41.84
C ALA A 516 1.95 -5.06 -41.62
N GLN A 517 1.11 -5.27 -42.64
CA GLN A 517 0.02 -6.23 -42.60
C GLN A 517 0.52 -7.67 -42.68
N GLU A 518 1.62 -7.92 -43.42
CA GLU A 518 2.29 -9.22 -43.48
C GLU A 518 2.99 -9.60 -42.17
N ASN A 519 3.46 -8.61 -41.40
CA ASN A 519 4.17 -8.81 -40.13
C ASN A 519 3.45 -8.11 -38.96
N PRO A 520 2.22 -8.53 -38.63
CA PRO A 520 1.36 -7.83 -37.68
C PRO A 520 1.83 -7.92 -36.24
N ASP A 521 2.84 -8.73 -35.92
CA ASP A 521 3.49 -8.81 -34.61
C ASP A 521 4.63 -7.78 -34.46
N GLU A 522 5.36 -7.50 -35.54
CA GLU A 522 6.48 -6.55 -35.52
C GLU A 522 6.05 -5.11 -35.80
N TYR A 523 5.04 -4.91 -36.64
CA TYR A 523 4.58 -3.58 -37.04
C TYR A 523 3.10 -3.33 -36.71
N LEU A 524 2.80 -2.10 -36.29
CA LEU A 524 1.44 -1.60 -36.19
C LEU A 524 0.83 -1.45 -37.59
N PRO A 525 -0.51 -1.52 -37.75
CA PRO A 525 -1.18 -1.31 -39.04
C PRO A 525 -0.85 0.03 -39.72
N SER A 526 -0.35 1.00 -38.97
CA SER A 526 0.14 2.29 -39.47
C SER A 526 1.56 2.25 -40.05
N GLY A 527 2.19 1.07 -40.18
CA GLY A 527 3.56 0.92 -40.68
C GLY A 527 4.65 1.14 -39.62
N VAL A 528 4.28 1.38 -38.36
CA VAL A 528 5.22 1.78 -37.30
C VAL A 528 5.69 0.54 -36.53
N ARG A 529 7.00 0.36 -36.37
CA ARG A 529 7.55 -0.77 -35.61
C ARG A 529 7.10 -0.74 -34.14
N ARG A 530 6.71 -1.89 -33.60
CA ARG A 530 6.37 -2.03 -32.18
C ARG A 530 7.61 -2.00 -31.31
N LYS A 531 7.48 -1.37 -30.15
CA LYS A 531 8.53 -1.34 -29.14
C LYS A 531 8.58 -2.67 -28.39
N SER A 532 9.79 -3.16 -28.14
CA SER A 532 10.02 -4.31 -27.27
C SER A 532 9.59 -4.01 -25.83
N LYS A 533 9.32 -5.06 -25.04
CA LYS A 533 8.94 -4.89 -23.64
C LYS A 533 10.07 -4.26 -22.81
N GLU A 534 11.31 -4.58 -23.16
CA GLU A 534 12.52 -4.05 -22.53
C GLU A 534 12.67 -2.55 -22.80
N GLN A 535 12.40 -2.12 -24.04
CA GLN A 535 12.38 -0.70 -24.40
C GLN A 535 11.28 0.05 -23.65
N LEU A 536 10.05 -0.47 -23.65
CA LEU A 536 8.93 0.13 -22.91
C LEU A 536 9.23 0.21 -21.41
N SER A 537 9.87 -0.81 -20.84
CA SER A 537 10.31 -0.81 -19.45
C SER A 537 11.30 0.33 -19.17
N ARG A 538 12.35 0.50 -19.99
CA ARG A 538 13.31 1.60 -19.84
C ARG A 538 12.62 2.96 -19.94
N GLU A 539 11.84 3.18 -21.00
CA GLU A 539 11.11 4.42 -21.22
C GLU A 539 10.15 4.76 -20.06
N SER A 540 9.48 3.75 -19.48
CA SER A 540 8.53 3.95 -18.38
C SER A 540 9.11 4.58 -17.13
N HIS A 541 10.45 4.51 -16.93
CA HIS A 541 11.11 5.18 -15.82
C HIS A 541 11.05 6.70 -15.92
N TYR A 542 10.76 7.23 -17.10
CA TYR A 542 10.77 8.65 -17.43
C TYR A 542 9.39 9.19 -17.85
N TRP A 543 8.33 8.38 -17.75
CA TRP A 543 6.98 8.86 -18.03
C TRP A 543 6.37 9.53 -16.79
N PRO A 544 5.72 10.70 -16.94
CA PRO A 544 5.01 11.32 -15.83
C PRO A 544 3.87 10.45 -15.31
N ARG A 545 3.62 10.51 -14.00
CA ARG A 545 2.53 9.75 -13.36
C ARG A 545 1.32 10.62 -13.14
N ILE A 546 0.14 10.13 -13.52
CA ILE A 546 -1.15 10.74 -13.19
C ILE A 546 -1.43 10.58 -11.69
N ILE A 547 -1.42 11.69 -10.95
CA ILE A 547 -1.56 11.68 -9.48
C ILE A 547 -2.98 11.97 -8.99
N LEU A 548 -3.91 12.34 -9.89
CA LEU A 548 -5.34 12.52 -9.59
C LEU A 548 -6.21 11.95 -10.71
N PRO A 549 -7.48 11.57 -10.44
CA PRO A 549 -8.40 11.12 -11.48
C PRO A 549 -8.52 12.14 -12.63
N PRO A 550 -8.21 11.75 -13.89
CA PRO A 550 -8.31 12.65 -15.03
C PRO A 550 -9.74 13.18 -15.22
N ILE A 551 -9.86 14.49 -15.44
CA ILE A 551 -11.14 15.14 -15.73
C ILE A 551 -11.40 15.03 -17.23
N LYS A 552 -12.40 14.24 -17.59
CA LYS A 552 -12.71 13.96 -18.99
C LYS A 552 -13.92 14.79 -19.44
N ARG A 553 -13.71 15.68 -20.42
CA ARG A 553 -14.75 16.54 -21.00
C ARG A 553 -14.88 16.27 -22.50
N LYS A 554 -15.90 16.87 -23.13
CA LYS A 554 -16.06 16.78 -24.58
C LYS A 554 -14.90 17.51 -25.27
N GLY A 555 -14.11 16.79 -26.07
CA GLY A 555 -13.04 17.37 -26.88
C GLY A 555 -11.72 17.63 -26.15
N HIS A 556 -11.67 17.51 -24.83
CA HIS A 556 -10.42 17.61 -24.05
C HIS A 556 -10.42 16.76 -22.78
N VAL A 557 -9.22 16.39 -22.33
CA VAL A 557 -8.96 15.71 -21.05
C VAL A 557 -7.92 16.51 -20.27
N ILE A 558 -8.17 16.69 -18.98
CA ILE A 558 -7.23 17.35 -18.06
C ILE A 558 -6.71 16.29 -17.10
N ALA A 559 -5.39 16.17 -16.98
CA ALA A 559 -4.72 15.29 -16.05
C ALA A 559 -3.75 16.09 -15.18
N ASP A 560 -3.79 15.88 -13.86
CA ASP A 560 -2.75 16.39 -12.96
C ASP A 560 -1.67 15.29 -12.85
N VAL A 561 -0.43 15.62 -13.22
CA VAL A 561 0.69 14.67 -13.29
C VAL A 561 1.86 15.10 -12.42
N CYS A 562 2.61 14.14 -11.90
CA CYS A 562 3.94 14.35 -11.36
C CYS A 562 4.97 14.07 -12.46
N THR A 563 5.74 15.09 -12.84
CA THR A 563 6.73 15.03 -13.92
C THR A 563 8.07 14.48 -13.44
N VAL A 564 8.93 14.11 -14.39
CA VAL A 564 10.31 13.69 -14.12
C VAL A 564 11.14 14.76 -13.41
N ASP A 565 10.79 16.04 -13.58
CA ASP A 565 11.45 17.17 -12.93
C ASP A 565 10.98 17.39 -11.48
N GLY A 566 10.18 16.46 -10.92
CA GLY A 566 9.69 16.56 -9.55
C GLY A 566 8.68 17.68 -9.35
N LYS A 567 7.90 18.01 -10.39
CA LYS A 567 6.85 19.05 -10.32
C LYS A 567 5.48 18.45 -10.52
N VAL A 568 4.48 19.09 -9.94
CA VAL A 568 3.07 18.79 -10.23
C VAL A 568 2.58 19.75 -11.32
N GLU A 569 2.21 19.18 -12.46
CA GLU A 569 1.70 19.93 -13.59
C GLU A 569 0.28 19.51 -13.95
N ARG A 570 -0.49 20.47 -14.43
CA ARG A 570 -1.80 20.24 -15.05
C ARG A 570 -1.63 20.18 -16.55
N TRP A 571 -1.83 19.01 -17.11
CA TRP A 571 -1.73 18.71 -18.53
C TRP A 571 -3.10 18.70 -19.19
N THR A 572 -3.21 19.32 -20.36
CA THR A 572 -4.43 19.31 -21.18
C THR A 572 -4.19 18.64 -22.53
N PHE A 573 -4.98 17.63 -22.83
CA PHE A 573 -4.98 16.91 -24.10
C PHE A 573 -6.25 17.23 -24.88
N THR A 574 -6.14 17.78 -26.08
CA THR A 574 -7.31 18.15 -26.90
C THR A 574 -7.39 17.33 -28.18
N LYS A 575 -8.61 16.96 -28.59
CA LYS A 575 -8.86 16.18 -29.81
C LYS A 575 -8.33 16.84 -31.08
N SER A 576 -8.29 18.17 -31.11
CA SER A 576 -7.82 18.97 -32.24
C SER A 576 -6.30 19.05 -32.38
N HIS A 577 -5.56 18.85 -31.29
CA HIS A 577 -4.09 18.93 -31.30
C HIS A 577 -3.50 17.56 -31.65
N ASP A 578 -3.89 16.55 -30.89
CA ASP A 578 -3.47 15.18 -31.14
C ASP A 578 -4.64 14.23 -30.85
N LYS A 579 -5.15 13.59 -31.91
CA LYS A 579 -6.27 12.65 -31.82
C LYS A 579 -5.88 11.39 -31.04
N GLN A 580 -4.65 10.91 -31.17
CA GLN A 580 -4.17 9.70 -30.53
C GLN A 580 -3.94 9.94 -29.03
N ALA A 581 -3.16 10.97 -28.68
CA ALA A 581 -2.96 11.35 -27.27
C ALA A 581 -4.29 11.66 -26.56
N TYR A 582 -5.24 12.35 -27.22
CA TYR A 582 -6.58 12.57 -26.67
C TYR A 582 -7.36 11.27 -26.44
N ARG A 583 -7.34 10.32 -27.40
CA ARG A 583 -8.01 9.02 -27.27
C ARG A 583 -7.43 8.20 -26.12
N ASP A 584 -6.13 8.29 -25.91
CA ASP A 584 -5.43 7.60 -24.84
C ASP A 584 -5.63 8.26 -23.47
N ALA A 585 -5.56 9.59 -23.41
CA ALA A 585 -5.90 10.35 -22.20
C ALA A 585 -7.34 10.07 -21.75
N ARG A 586 -8.29 9.89 -22.69
CA ARG A 586 -9.69 9.52 -22.38
C ARG A 586 -9.80 8.15 -21.72
N LYS A 587 -8.88 7.23 -21.98
CA LYS A 587 -8.85 5.89 -21.38
C LYS A 587 -7.97 5.80 -20.15
N SER A 588 -7.13 6.81 -19.92
CA SER A 588 -6.25 6.87 -18.76
C SER A 588 -7.04 7.01 -17.45
N SER A 589 -6.45 6.51 -16.38
CA SER A 589 -7.00 6.44 -15.03
C SER A 589 -6.00 7.01 -14.03
N TRP A 590 -6.47 7.18 -12.79
CA TRP A 590 -5.61 7.63 -11.70
C TRP A 590 -4.49 6.62 -11.44
N GLY A 591 -3.25 7.10 -11.44
CA GLY A 591 -2.07 6.29 -11.20
C GLY A 591 -1.38 5.76 -12.44
N ASP A 592 -1.94 5.92 -13.63
CA ASP A 592 -1.26 5.55 -14.88
C ASP A 592 -0.02 6.42 -15.12
N LEU A 593 1.02 5.81 -15.67
CA LEU A 593 2.10 6.52 -16.37
C LEU A 593 1.60 6.98 -17.72
N PHE A 594 1.92 8.21 -18.11
CA PHE A 594 1.40 8.81 -19.32
C PHE A 594 2.52 9.37 -20.20
N PRO A 595 2.80 8.76 -21.37
CA PRO A 595 3.97 9.06 -22.20
C PRO A 595 3.76 10.25 -23.15
N HIS A 596 2.51 10.60 -23.48
CA HIS A 596 2.21 11.60 -24.50
C HIS A 596 2.44 13.04 -24.01
N THR A 597 2.93 13.90 -24.90
CA THR A 597 3.11 15.32 -24.63
C THR A 597 1.76 16.06 -24.62
N PRO A 598 1.53 16.97 -23.65
CA PRO A 598 0.29 17.72 -23.60
C PRO A 598 0.28 18.86 -24.62
N LYS A 599 -0.92 19.34 -25.00
CA LYS A 599 -1.06 20.60 -25.77
C LYS A 599 -0.59 21.79 -24.93
N SER A 600 -0.90 21.77 -23.64
CA SER A 600 -0.52 22.80 -22.69
C SER A 600 -0.28 22.17 -21.32
N SER A 601 0.81 22.58 -20.67
CA SER A 601 1.09 22.30 -19.28
C SER A 601 1.07 23.60 -18.47
N VAL A 602 0.52 23.52 -17.26
CA VAL A 602 0.56 24.61 -16.28
C VAL A 602 1.08 24.03 -14.99
N ILE A 603 2.17 24.56 -14.44
CA ILE A 603 2.63 24.18 -13.10
C ILE A 603 1.49 24.51 -12.15
N ARG A 604 1.00 23.50 -11.43
CA ARG A 604 -0.05 23.72 -10.45
C ARG A 604 0.62 24.49 -9.31
N PRO A 605 0.17 25.71 -8.96
CA PRO A 605 0.67 26.35 -7.77
C PRO A 605 0.46 25.38 -6.62
N GLN A 606 1.53 25.09 -5.86
CA GLN A 606 1.43 24.39 -4.60
C GLN A 606 0.30 25.08 -3.83
N TYR A 607 -0.76 24.33 -3.54
CA TYR A 607 -2.02 24.91 -3.07
C TYR A 607 -1.72 25.66 -1.77
N GLU A 608 -1.53 26.98 -1.85
CA GLU A 608 -1.59 27.80 -0.64
C GLU A 608 -2.98 27.53 -0.08
N PRO A 609 -3.08 27.08 1.19
CA PRO A 609 -4.39 26.92 1.78
C PRO A 609 -5.11 28.24 1.58
N PHE A 610 -6.37 28.20 1.12
CA PHE A 610 -7.23 29.37 1.12
C PHE A 610 -7.23 29.95 2.55
N SER A 611 -6.30 30.86 2.85
CA SER A 611 -6.57 31.89 3.81
C SER A 611 -7.76 32.59 3.21
N LYS A 612 -8.93 32.42 3.83
CA LYS A 612 -10.01 33.37 3.61
C LYS A 612 -9.33 34.74 3.67
N PRO A 613 -9.40 35.59 2.62
CA PRO A 613 -9.00 36.97 2.83
C PRO A 613 -9.78 37.40 4.06
N GLU A 614 -9.06 37.94 5.07
CA GLU A 614 -9.73 38.66 6.14
C GLU A 614 -10.72 39.56 5.42
N ALA A 615 -12.00 39.37 5.70
CA ALA A 615 -13.01 40.26 5.20
C ALA A 615 -12.67 41.60 5.83
N GLU A 616 -11.89 42.43 5.12
CA GLU A 616 -11.97 43.87 5.31
C GLU A 616 -13.45 44.18 5.17
N ASP A 617 -14.07 44.49 6.31
CA ASP A 617 -15.47 44.88 6.42
C ASP A 617 -15.65 46.25 5.77
N LYS A 618 -15.42 46.33 4.46
CA LYS A 618 -15.84 47.42 3.59
C LYS A 618 -17.25 47.09 3.12
N ARG A 619 -18.18 47.01 4.06
CA ARG A 619 -19.59 47.19 3.72
C ARG A 619 -19.74 48.65 3.26
N PRO A 620 -20.11 48.92 2.00
CA PRO A 620 -20.50 50.27 1.63
C PRO A 620 -21.68 50.67 2.52
N ARG A 621 -21.57 51.82 3.21
CA ARG A 621 -22.66 52.41 3.97
C ARG A 621 -23.87 52.50 3.03
N ARG A 622 -24.93 51.80 3.39
CA ARG A 622 -26.22 51.86 2.70
C ARG A 622 -26.79 53.26 2.96
N VAL A 623 -26.60 54.18 2.03
CA VAL A 623 -27.17 55.53 2.05
C VAL A 623 -28.68 55.38 2.25
N ARG A 624 -29.21 55.99 3.32
CA ARG A 624 -30.63 55.91 3.62
C ARG A 624 -31.34 56.96 2.78
N ARG A 625 -32.56 56.63 2.35
CA ARG A 625 -33.44 57.50 1.55
C ARG A 625 -33.89 58.77 2.30
N SER A 626 -33.41 58.98 3.53
CA SER A 626 -33.57 60.18 4.36
C SER A 626 -32.52 61.25 4.09
N ASP A 627 -31.46 60.94 3.33
CA ASP A 627 -30.32 61.85 3.14
C ASP A 627 -30.51 62.79 1.91
N PHE A 628 -31.74 62.88 1.38
CA PHE A 628 -32.12 63.77 0.28
C PHE A 628 -33.45 64.47 0.60
N ILE A 629 -33.43 65.45 1.50
CA ILE A 629 -34.37 66.59 1.49
C ILE A 629 -33.56 67.84 1.87
N ASN A 630 -33.49 68.74 0.88
CA ASN A 630 -33.11 70.16 0.76
C ASN A 630 -32.64 70.98 1.97
N ASP A 631 -31.61 71.81 1.70
CA ASP A 631 -31.58 73.29 1.75
C ASP A 631 -30.30 73.67 0.93
N ASP A 632 -30.31 74.31 -0.26
CA ASP A 632 -30.79 75.64 -0.68
C ASP A 632 -30.30 76.81 0.21
N GLU A 633 -29.02 77.17 0.06
CA GLU A 633 -28.50 78.55 -0.18
C GLU A 633 -27.00 78.55 -0.52
#